data_AF-A0A2D5S026-F1
#
_entry.id   AF-A0A2D5S026-F1
#
_cell.length_a   1.000
_cell.length_b   1.000
_cell.length_c   1.000
_cell.angle_alpha   90.00
_cell.angle_beta   90.00
_cell.angle_gamma   90.00
#
_symmetry.space_group_name_H-M   'P 1'
#
loop_
_entity.id
_entity.type
_entity.pdbx_description
1 polymer ?
#
loop_
_entity_poly.entity_id
_entity_poly.type
_entity_poly.pdbx_seq_one_letter_code
_entity_poly.pdbx_strand_id
1 'polypeptide(L)'
;MFLKELQLTNFRKFESLKVNFQKGLNVLVGENDSGKTAIVDAIRYMLNTKSFETIRFEQRDFYKPTTITDGSPQPERADTFTITAIFSDFDEQEAAKFIEWGYFNEKKEFELRLFLKAKLLENDRITWDIKAGPLGAESQMDGDAKALLQVTYLKPLRDAEAEMTPGYRSRFAQILQSHNSFKKVKRVNADGQYEKHELENIIEEANEQISKFLDGVKTKSTDQDQASPNILESINSYIEDFRQIDDKREAYVKIADPELHKILKTLGLELEKNSSGLGTLNKLFMAAELLHLETDPFDTL
;
A
#
# COMPACT_ATOMS: atom_id res chain seq x y z
N MET A 1 -9.39 -18.14 -11.91
CA MET A 1 -9.51 -18.57 -10.50
C MET A 1 -10.41 -17.64 -9.67
N PHE A 2 -10.94 -18.09 -8.52
CA PHE A 2 -11.55 -17.22 -7.50
C PHE A 2 -11.38 -17.80 -6.07
N LEU A 3 -11.48 -16.95 -5.04
CA LEU A 3 -11.55 -17.38 -3.64
C LEU A 3 -12.88 -18.13 -3.42
N LYS A 4 -12.83 -19.44 -3.23
CA LYS A 4 -13.98 -20.33 -3.01
C LYS A 4 -14.44 -20.33 -1.57
N GLU A 5 -13.49 -20.34 -0.64
CA GLU A 5 -13.77 -20.53 0.77
C GLU A 5 -12.78 -19.78 1.66
N LEU A 6 -13.29 -19.20 2.74
CA LEU A 6 -12.52 -18.60 3.82
C LEU A 6 -12.91 -19.23 5.16
N GLN A 7 -11.94 -19.74 5.90
CA GLN A 7 -12.13 -20.26 7.25
C GLN A 7 -11.33 -19.38 8.23
N LEU A 8 -11.97 -19.00 9.33
CA LEU A 8 -11.37 -18.21 10.41
C LEU A 8 -11.46 -19.02 11.69
N THR A 9 -10.38 -19.08 12.46
CA THR A 9 -10.37 -19.66 13.80
C THR A 9 -9.69 -18.70 14.76
N ASN A 10 -10.35 -18.41 15.88
CA ASN A 10 -9.90 -17.46 16.90
C ASN A 10 -9.53 -16.07 16.35
N PHE A 11 -10.22 -15.60 15.32
CA PHE A 11 -9.95 -14.31 14.68
C PHE A 11 -11.02 -13.26 15.04
N ARG A 12 -10.59 -12.22 15.76
CA ARG A 12 -11.41 -11.09 16.23
C ARG A 12 -12.64 -11.55 17.01
N LYS A 13 -13.83 -11.48 16.41
CA LYS A 13 -15.09 -11.90 17.05
C LYS A 13 -15.49 -13.34 16.74
N PHE A 14 -14.75 -14.01 15.86
CA PHE A 14 -15.07 -15.35 15.41
C PHE A 14 -14.16 -16.36 16.11
N GLU A 15 -14.73 -17.16 16.98
CA GLU A 15 -14.08 -18.39 17.46
C GLU A 15 -13.90 -19.37 16.29
N SER A 16 -14.95 -19.53 15.49
CA SER A 16 -14.92 -20.27 14.22
C SER A 16 -15.90 -19.65 13.23
N LEU A 17 -15.46 -19.45 11.99
CA LEU A 17 -16.32 -19.02 10.89
C LEU A 17 -15.87 -19.70 9.59
N LYS A 18 -16.83 -20.17 8.80
CA LYS A 18 -16.61 -20.62 7.42
C LYS A 18 -17.52 -19.83 6.49
N VAL A 19 -16.93 -19.23 5.46
CA VAL A 19 -17.63 -18.45 4.43
C VAL A 19 -17.33 -19.06 3.07
N ASN A 20 -18.37 -19.42 2.34
CA ASN A 20 -18.27 -19.86 0.96
C ASN A 20 -18.60 -18.68 0.04
N PHE A 21 -17.77 -18.48 -0.98
CA PHE A 21 -17.92 -17.43 -1.97
C PHE A 21 -18.33 -18.05 -3.31
N GLN A 22 -18.94 -17.24 -4.15
CA GLN A 22 -19.27 -17.59 -5.53
C GLN A 22 -18.37 -16.82 -6.49
N LYS A 23 -18.20 -17.33 -7.72
CA LYS A 23 -17.51 -16.61 -8.77
C LYS A 23 -18.29 -15.32 -9.10
N GLY A 24 -17.57 -14.20 -9.22
CA GLY A 24 -18.17 -12.90 -9.49
C GLY A 24 -18.53 -12.13 -8.23
N LEU A 25 -19.74 -11.58 -8.18
CA LEU A 25 -20.14 -10.64 -7.13
C LEU A 25 -20.64 -11.37 -5.87
N ASN A 26 -20.02 -11.05 -4.73
CA ASN A 26 -20.46 -11.50 -3.41
C ASN A 26 -20.88 -10.29 -2.57
N VAL A 27 -22.06 -10.35 -1.96
CA VAL A 27 -22.59 -9.25 -1.13
C VAL A 27 -22.69 -9.72 0.33
N LEU A 28 -21.90 -9.11 1.21
CA LEU A 28 -21.94 -9.40 2.66
C LEU A 28 -22.96 -8.48 3.34
N VAL A 29 -24.06 -9.05 3.81
CA VAL A 29 -25.15 -8.31 4.49
C VAL A 29 -25.18 -8.66 5.98
N GLY A 30 -25.44 -7.66 6.82
CA GLY A 30 -25.62 -7.84 8.26
C GLY A 30 -25.55 -6.51 9.00
N GLU A 31 -25.85 -6.53 10.29
CA GLU A 31 -25.81 -5.34 11.16
C GLU A 31 -24.39 -4.76 11.32
N ASN A 32 -24.28 -3.52 11.80
CA ASN A 32 -22.99 -2.98 12.20
C ASN A 32 -22.36 -3.88 13.29
N ASP A 33 -21.03 -4.00 13.27
CA ASP A 33 -20.27 -4.89 14.16
C ASP A 33 -20.61 -6.39 14.05
N SER A 34 -21.37 -6.80 13.01
CA SER A 34 -21.61 -8.22 12.71
C SER A 34 -20.37 -9.00 12.28
N GLY A 35 -19.25 -8.32 12.00
CA GLY A 35 -17.97 -8.95 11.62
C GLY A 35 -17.67 -8.97 10.14
N LYS A 36 -18.46 -8.28 9.31
CA LYS A 36 -18.20 -8.12 7.86
C LYS A 36 -16.79 -7.61 7.58
N THR A 37 -16.36 -6.56 8.31
CA THR A 37 -15.01 -6.01 8.19
C THR A 37 -13.93 -7.02 8.55
N ALA A 38 -14.18 -7.93 9.51
CA ALA A 38 -13.24 -8.99 9.85
C ALA A 38 -13.08 -10.02 8.72
N ILE A 39 -14.15 -10.33 7.98
CA ILE A 39 -14.05 -11.20 6.79
C ILE A 39 -13.17 -10.53 5.72
N VAL A 40 -13.41 -9.26 5.42
CA VAL A 40 -12.63 -8.50 4.43
C VAL A 40 -11.16 -8.36 4.86
N ASP A 41 -10.92 -8.03 6.14
CA ASP A 41 -9.56 -7.91 6.67
C ASP A 41 -8.82 -9.25 6.68
N ALA A 42 -9.50 -10.37 6.94
CA ALA A 42 -8.87 -11.69 6.85
C ALA A 42 -8.39 -12.02 5.43
N ILE A 43 -9.17 -11.65 4.40
CA ILE A 43 -8.77 -11.77 2.99
C ILE A 43 -7.53 -10.89 2.74
N ARG A 44 -7.54 -9.64 3.19
CA ARG A 44 -6.39 -8.73 3.05
C ARG A 44 -5.15 -9.28 3.74
N TYR A 45 -5.28 -9.76 4.96
CA TYR A 45 -4.19 -10.33 5.75
C TYR A 45 -3.56 -11.56 5.08
N MET A 46 -4.38 -12.38 4.42
CA MET A 46 -3.91 -13.56 3.69
C MET A 46 -3.20 -13.20 2.38
N LEU A 47 -3.76 -12.24 1.61
CA LEU A 47 -3.39 -12.03 0.20
C LEU A 47 -2.50 -10.81 -0.03
N ASN A 48 -2.35 -9.93 0.96
CA ASN A 48 -1.84 -8.58 0.81
C ASN A 48 -2.66 -7.76 -0.22
N THR A 49 -2.26 -6.50 -0.39
CA THR A 49 -2.93 -5.57 -1.31
C THR A 49 -1.94 -5.00 -2.30
N LYS A 50 -2.42 -4.66 -3.51
CA LYS A 50 -1.62 -3.94 -4.51
C LYS A 50 -1.26 -2.51 -4.09
N SER A 51 -1.87 -1.98 -3.01
CA SER A 51 -1.61 -0.65 -2.44
C SER A 51 -0.41 -0.55 -1.52
N PHE A 52 0.40 -1.61 -1.41
CA PHE A 52 1.54 -1.69 -0.49
C PHE A 52 1.18 -1.21 0.92
N GLU A 53 -0.08 -1.43 1.32
CA GLU A 53 -0.52 -1.10 2.67
C GLU A 53 0.22 -2.02 3.64
N THR A 54 0.80 -1.41 4.66
CA THR A 54 1.45 -2.16 5.72
C THR A 54 0.40 -2.89 6.54
N ILE A 55 0.23 -4.18 6.28
CA ILE A 55 -0.59 -5.06 7.09
C ILE A 55 0.20 -5.42 8.36
N ARG A 56 -0.37 -5.11 9.51
CA ARG A 56 0.17 -5.47 10.82
C ARG A 56 -0.91 -6.13 11.65
N PHE A 57 -0.57 -7.27 12.24
CA PHE A 57 -1.42 -7.93 13.22
C PHE A 57 -1.35 -7.20 14.54
N GLU A 58 -2.48 -7.12 15.21
CA GLU A 58 -2.60 -6.49 16.52
C GLU A 58 -3.21 -7.49 17.52
N GLN A 59 -3.03 -7.25 18.82
CA GLN A 59 -3.61 -8.13 19.83
C GLN A 59 -5.13 -8.28 19.71
N ARG A 60 -5.82 -7.22 19.25
CA ARG A 60 -7.28 -7.25 19.02
C ARG A 60 -7.70 -8.22 17.91
N ASP A 61 -6.78 -8.67 17.06
CA ASP A 61 -7.06 -9.66 16.02
C ASP A 61 -7.22 -11.08 16.58
N PHE A 62 -6.74 -11.35 17.80
CA PHE A 62 -6.93 -12.62 18.48
C PHE A 62 -8.28 -12.63 19.20
N TYR A 63 -9.01 -13.73 19.08
CA TYR A 63 -10.33 -13.87 19.70
C TYR A 63 -10.28 -13.69 21.20
N LYS A 64 -11.28 -13.00 21.73
CA LYS A 64 -11.52 -12.89 23.17
C LYS A 64 -12.98 -13.24 23.44
N PRO A 65 -13.26 -14.32 24.19
CA PRO A 65 -14.63 -14.66 24.55
C PRO A 65 -15.29 -13.51 25.33
N THR A 66 -16.54 -13.19 25.00
CA THR A 66 -17.31 -12.12 25.65
C THR A 66 -18.24 -12.62 26.74
N THR A 67 -18.50 -13.92 26.79
CA THR A 67 -19.33 -14.55 27.82
C THR A 67 -18.49 -14.91 29.02
N ILE A 68 -18.75 -14.23 30.14
CA ILE A 68 -18.28 -14.65 31.46
C ILE A 68 -19.17 -15.82 31.87
N THR A 69 -18.62 -17.03 31.91
CA THR A 69 -19.25 -18.12 32.65
C THR A 69 -19.08 -17.86 34.14
N ASP A 70 -20.18 -17.83 34.88
CA ASP A 70 -20.19 -17.59 36.33
C ASP A 70 -19.12 -18.44 37.04
N GLY A 71 -18.17 -17.76 37.70
CA GLY A 71 -17.10 -18.38 38.50
C GLY A 71 -15.80 -18.74 37.76
N SER A 72 -15.69 -18.52 36.45
CA SER A 72 -14.43 -18.68 35.71
C SER A 72 -13.59 -17.39 35.71
N PRO A 73 -12.24 -17.47 35.74
CA PRO A 73 -11.38 -16.31 35.53
C PRO A 73 -11.74 -15.61 34.22
N GLN A 74 -11.47 -14.30 34.14
CA GLN A 74 -11.81 -13.49 32.96
C GLN A 74 -11.41 -14.24 31.67
N PRO A 75 -12.29 -14.33 30.66
CA PRO A 75 -11.98 -15.05 29.44
C PRO A 75 -10.70 -14.49 28.82
N GLU A 76 -9.67 -15.35 28.78
CA GLU A 76 -8.37 -14.99 28.24
C GLU A 76 -8.45 -14.93 26.72
N ARG A 77 -7.66 -14.00 26.17
CA ARG A 77 -7.52 -13.86 24.73
C ARG A 77 -6.80 -15.10 24.20
N ALA A 78 -7.24 -15.60 23.04
CA ALA A 78 -6.54 -16.67 22.35
C ALA A 78 -5.08 -16.27 22.08
N ASP A 79 -4.16 -17.22 22.25
CA ASP A 79 -2.73 -17.03 21.96
C ASP A 79 -2.43 -17.21 20.47
N THR A 80 -3.39 -17.76 19.71
CA THR A 80 -3.23 -18.13 18.31
C THR A 80 -4.52 -17.88 17.54
N PHE A 81 -4.38 -17.46 16.29
CA PHE A 81 -5.48 -17.48 15.32
C PHE A 81 -4.99 -18.03 13.99
N THR A 82 -5.93 -18.56 13.21
CA THR A 82 -5.66 -19.03 11.85
C THR A 82 -6.67 -18.47 10.86
N ILE A 83 -6.20 -18.26 9.65
CA ILE A 83 -7.01 -17.91 8.48
C ILE A 83 -6.65 -18.94 7.41
N THR A 84 -7.66 -19.56 6.79
CA THR A 84 -7.47 -20.46 5.64
C THR A 84 -8.25 -19.91 4.47
N ALA A 85 -7.62 -19.81 3.31
CA ALA A 85 -8.26 -19.40 2.06
C ALA A 85 -8.10 -20.52 1.03
N ILE A 86 -9.19 -20.92 0.38
CA ILE A 86 -9.17 -21.94 -0.68
C ILE A 86 -9.61 -21.28 -1.98
N PHE A 87 -8.79 -21.40 -3.01
CA PHE A 87 -9.09 -20.96 -4.36
C PHE A 87 -9.45 -22.16 -5.24
N SER A 88 -10.31 -21.92 -6.22
CA SER A 88 -10.70 -22.92 -7.22
C SER A 88 -10.98 -22.27 -8.57
N ASP A 89 -11.39 -23.10 -9.54
CA ASP A 89 -11.77 -22.66 -10.90
C ASP A 89 -10.61 -21.94 -11.60
N PHE A 90 -9.44 -22.57 -11.51
CA PHE A 90 -8.24 -22.18 -12.23
C PHE A 90 -8.35 -22.62 -13.68
N ASP A 91 -7.94 -21.76 -14.60
CA ASP A 91 -7.55 -22.22 -15.93
C ASP A 91 -6.16 -22.89 -15.90
N GLU A 92 -5.78 -23.53 -17.01
CA GLU A 92 -4.51 -24.27 -17.09
C GLU A 92 -3.28 -23.37 -16.93
N GLN A 93 -3.32 -22.14 -17.44
CA GLN A 93 -2.20 -21.20 -17.37
C GLN A 93 -2.04 -20.62 -15.97
N GLU A 94 -3.15 -20.32 -15.30
CA GLU A 94 -3.17 -19.94 -13.88
C GLU A 94 -2.65 -21.09 -13.01
N ALA A 95 -3.18 -22.31 -13.20
CA ALA A 95 -2.81 -23.48 -12.39
C ALA A 95 -1.31 -23.80 -12.49
N ALA A 96 -0.73 -23.68 -13.68
CA ALA A 96 0.71 -23.91 -13.91
C ALA A 96 1.60 -23.05 -13.01
N LYS A 97 1.19 -21.81 -12.70
CA LYS A 97 1.94 -20.89 -11.82
C LYS A 97 1.94 -21.31 -10.35
N PHE A 98 1.06 -22.25 -9.97
CA PHE A 98 0.86 -22.68 -8.58
C PHE A 98 1.07 -24.19 -8.38
N ILE A 99 1.64 -24.89 -9.37
CA ILE A 99 1.70 -26.36 -9.38
C ILE A 99 2.43 -26.97 -8.18
N GLU A 100 3.37 -26.23 -7.57
CA GLU A 100 4.13 -26.68 -6.40
C GLU A 100 3.29 -26.72 -5.11
N TRP A 101 2.24 -25.91 -5.01
CA TRP A 101 1.39 -25.79 -3.82
C TRP A 101 -0.06 -26.23 -4.05
N GLY A 102 -0.47 -26.31 -5.32
CA GLY A 102 -1.79 -26.77 -5.69
C GLY A 102 -1.97 -28.26 -5.49
N TYR A 103 -3.22 -28.68 -5.37
CA TYR A 103 -3.60 -30.08 -5.30
C TYR A 103 -4.92 -30.30 -6.04
N PHE A 104 -5.24 -31.56 -6.34
CA PHE A 104 -6.54 -31.91 -6.91
C PHE A 104 -7.47 -32.39 -5.81
N ASN A 105 -8.66 -31.81 -5.74
CA ASN A 105 -9.69 -32.27 -4.80
C ASN A 105 -10.27 -33.62 -5.23
N GLU A 106 -11.21 -34.17 -4.44
CA GLU A 106 -11.84 -35.47 -4.73
C GLU A 106 -12.54 -35.53 -6.11
N LYS A 107 -12.93 -34.37 -6.65
CA LYS A 107 -13.56 -34.23 -7.98
C LYS A 107 -12.55 -34.03 -9.10
N LYS A 108 -11.24 -34.10 -8.81
CA LYS A 108 -10.15 -33.83 -9.73
C LYS A 108 -10.11 -32.38 -10.23
N GLU A 109 -10.62 -31.44 -9.44
CA GLU A 109 -10.50 -30.01 -9.72
C GLU A 109 -9.26 -29.48 -9.02
N PHE A 110 -8.48 -28.65 -9.71
CA PHE A 110 -7.30 -28.01 -9.13
C PHE A 110 -7.72 -26.95 -8.09
N GLU A 111 -7.15 -27.04 -6.90
CA GLU A 111 -7.36 -26.12 -5.79
C GLU A 111 -6.02 -25.65 -5.23
N LEU A 112 -6.02 -24.41 -4.76
CA LEU A 112 -4.90 -23.83 -4.01
C LEU A 112 -5.40 -23.47 -2.62
N ARG A 113 -4.77 -24.02 -1.59
CA ARG A 113 -5.07 -23.69 -0.19
C ARG A 113 -3.94 -22.88 0.40
N LEU A 114 -4.27 -21.70 0.91
CA LEU A 114 -3.39 -20.85 1.72
C LEU A 114 -3.77 -20.95 3.19
N PHE A 115 -2.77 -20.95 4.04
CA PHE A 115 -2.92 -21.07 5.49
C PHE A 115 -2.02 -20.05 6.20
N LEU A 116 -2.65 -19.17 6.95
CA LEU A 116 -1.99 -18.17 7.79
C LEU A 116 -2.19 -18.56 9.24
N LYS A 117 -1.10 -18.61 9.99
CA LYS A 117 -1.13 -18.78 11.44
C LYS A 117 -0.39 -17.64 12.11
N ALA A 118 -1.03 -17.03 13.09
CA ALA A 118 -0.42 -16.02 13.94
C ALA A 118 -0.41 -16.50 15.40
N LYS A 119 0.66 -16.16 16.11
CA LYS A 119 0.87 -16.48 17.53
C LYS A 119 1.29 -15.24 18.31
N LEU A 120 0.55 -14.95 19.37
CA LEU A 120 0.88 -13.97 20.39
C LEU A 120 1.82 -14.61 21.42
N LEU A 121 3.00 -14.01 21.59
CA LEU A 121 4.00 -14.44 22.58
C LEU A 121 3.80 -13.70 23.90
N GLU A 122 4.41 -14.21 24.97
CA GLU A 122 4.30 -13.64 26.34
C GLU A 122 4.80 -12.19 26.43
N ASN A 123 5.69 -11.75 25.54
CA ASN A 123 6.22 -10.39 25.49
C ASN A 123 5.41 -9.45 24.56
N ASP A 124 4.14 -9.76 24.35
CA ASP A 124 3.23 -9.05 23.43
C ASP A 124 3.65 -9.01 21.96
N ARG A 125 4.71 -9.74 21.59
CA ARG A 125 5.16 -9.84 20.20
C ARG A 125 4.28 -10.82 19.44
N ILE A 126 3.86 -10.43 18.25
CA ILE A 126 3.13 -11.31 17.33
C ILE A 126 4.11 -11.87 16.28
N THR A 127 4.09 -13.18 16.13
CA THR A 127 4.79 -13.91 15.06
C THR A 127 3.75 -14.56 14.16
N TRP A 128 4.04 -14.68 12.87
CA TRP A 128 3.11 -15.24 11.91
C TRP A 128 3.83 -15.88 10.74
N ASP A 129 3.19 -16.88 10.13
CA ASP A 129 3.62 -17.52 8.88
C ASP A 129 2.43 -17.70 7.93
N ILE A 130 2.69 -17.56 6.63
CA ILE A 130 1.75 -17.92 5.56
C ILE A 130 2.38 -19.05 4.77
N LYS A 131 1.63 -20.15 4.63
CA LYS A 131 2.01 -21.34 3.87
C LYS A 131 0.93 -21.65 2.84
N ALA A 132 1.27 -22.49 1.87
CA ALA A 132 0.35 -23.02 0.88
C ALA A 132 0.52 -24.52 0.75
N GLY A 133 -0.54 -25.23 0.37
CA GLY A 133 -0.50 -26.69 0.20
C GLY A 133 -1.71 -27.41 0.79
N PRO A 134 -1.83 -28.71 0.49
CA PRO A 134 -2.86 -29.56 1.08
C PRO A 134 -2.65 -29.67 2.59
N LEU A 135 -3.72 -30.03 3.30
CA LEU A 135 -3.72 -30.15 4.75
C LEU A 135 -2.63 -31.14 5.22
N GLY A 136 -1.73 -30.68 6.09
CA GLY A 136 -0.65 -31.49 6.65
C GLY A 136 0.61 -31.61 5.79
N ALA A 137 0.64 -30.97 4.61
CA ALA A 137 1.83 -30.88 3.77
C ALA A 137 2.04 -29.44 3.25
N GLU A 138 1.73 -28.44 4.08
CA GLU A 138 1.88 -27.04 3.73
C GLU A 138 3.37 -26.62 3.71
N SER A 139 3.76 -25.87 2.67
CA SER A 139 5.11 -25.34 2.49
C SER A 139 5.10 -23.81 2.35
N GLN A 140 6.27 -23.19 2.48
CA GLN A 140 6.41 -21.76 2.21
C GLN A 140 6.19 -21.50 0.72
N MET A 141 5.50 -20.39 0.43
CA MET A 141 5.22 -19.97 -0.93
C MET A 141 6.11 -18.80 -1.34
N ASP A 142 6.57 -18.83 -2.58
CA ASP A 142 7.50 -17.86 -3.13
C ASP A 142 6.87 -16.48 -3.32
N GLY A 143 7.71 -15.45 -3.36
CA GLY A 143 7.28 -14.05 -3.48
C GLY A 143 6.50 -13.78 -4.77
N ASP A 144 6.97 -14.31 -5.90
CA ASP A 144 6.34 -14.10 -7.20
C ASP A 144 4.96 -14.76 -7.26
N ALA A 145 4.83 -15.99 -6.75
CA ALA A 145 3.55 -16.69 -6.68
C ALA A 145 2.58 -15.99 -5.71
N LYS A 146 3.07 -15.48 -4.57
CA LYS A 146 2.25 -14.65 -3.65
C LYS A 146 1.78 -13.36 -4.31
N ALA A 147 2.61 -12.73 -5.15
CA ALA A 147 2.25 -11.48 -5.84
C ALA A 147 1.06 -11.67 -6.78
N LEU A 148 0.95 -12.84 -7.44
CA LEU A 148 -0.17 -13.18 -8.32
C LEU A 148 -1.53 -13.31 -7.59
N LEU A 149 -1.53 -13.45 -6.26
CA LEU A 149 -2.75 -13.58 -5.45
C LEU A 149 -3.19 -12.27 -4.81
N GLN A 150 -2.42 -11.18 -5.00
CA GLN A 150 -2.72 -9.89 -4.38
C GLN A 150 -4.07 -9.33 -4.82
N VAL A 151 -4.79 -8.74 -3.86
CA VAL A 151 -6.10 -8.15 -4.11
C VAL A 151 -6.04 -6.63 -4.20
N THR A 152 -6.98 -6.04 -4.94
CA THR A 152 -7.25 -4.60 -4.90
C THR A 152 -8.30 -4.34 -3.82
N TYR A 153 -7.93 -3.56 -2.80
CA TYR A 153 -8.84 -3.18 -1.73
C TYR A 153 -9.30 -1.74 -1.91
N LEU A 154 -10.60 -1.57 -2.17
CA LEU A 154 -11.23 -0.26 -2.21
C LEU A 154 -11.60 0.15 -0.79
N LYS A 155 -10.88 1.13 -0.24
CA LYS A 155 -11.14 1.67 1.09
C LYS A 155 -12.53 2.31 1.17
N PRO A 156 -13.06 2.49 2.40
CA PRO A 156 -14.26 3.28 2.61
C PRO A 156 -14.15 4.61 1.88
N LEU A 157 -15.21 4.97 1.19
CA LEU A 157 -15.31 6.12 0.30
C LEU A 157 -15.02 7.48 0.97
N ARG A 158 -14.99 7.54 2.30
CA ARG A 158 -14.57 8.74 3.04
C ARG A 158 -13.06 8.97 2.96
N ASP A 159 -12.29 7.91 2.81
CA ASP A 159 -10.83 7.94 2.80
C ASP A 159 -10.26 8.23 1.39
N ALA A 160 -11.10 8.19 0.35
CA ALA A 160 -10.70 8.44 -1.04
C ALA A 160 -10.08 9.83 -1.24
N GLU A 161 -10.53 10.85 -0.51
CA GLU A 161 -9.93 12.19 -0.55
C GLU A 161 -8.46 12.15 -0.11
N ALA A 162 -8.17 11.46 1.00
CA ALA A 162 -6.82 11.33 1.53
C ALA A 162 -5.90 10.50 0.62
N GLU A 163 -6.44 9.50 -0.09
CA GLU A 163 -5.69 8.65 -1.03
C GLU A 163 -5.29 9.38 -2.33
N MET A 164 -6.10 10.37 -2.75
CA MET A 164 -5.87 11.17 -3.97
C MET A 164 -5.07 12.45 -3.70
N THR A 165 -4.87 12.78 -2.43
CA THR A 165 -4.05 13.91 -2.00
C THR A 165 -2.55 13.58 -2.17
N PRO A 166 -1.71 14.57 -2.55
CA PRO A 166 -0.26 14.41 -2.55
C PRO A 166 0.28 13.93 -1.21
N GLY A 167 1.28 13.05 -1.22
CA GLY A 167 1.95 12.61 -0.02
C GLY A 167 2.62 11.25 -0.15
N TYR A 168 3.29 10.85 0.93
CA TYR A 168 4.01 9.57 0.98
C TYR A 168 3.11 8.35 0.73
N ARG A 169 1.84 8.46 1.15
CA ARG A 169 0.81 7.42 1.01
C ARG A 169 -0.13 7.67 -0.18
N SER A 170 0.20 8.59 -1.09
CA SER A 170 -0.65 8.89 -2.24
C SER A 170 -0.82 7.63 -3.10
N ARG A 171 -2.07 7.16 -3.21
CA ARG A 171 -2.41 6.02 -4.06
C ARG A 171 -2.27 6.37 -5.52
N PHE A 172 -2.64 7.60 -5.89
CA PHE A 172 -2.44 8.10 -7.25
C PHE A 172 -0.96 8.02 -7.68
N ALA A 173 -0.03 8.40 -6.79
CA ALA A 173 1.40 8.27 -7.06
C ALA A 173 1.83 6.82 -7.31
N GLN A 174 1.28 5.85 -6.55
CA GLN A 174 1.56 4.42 -6.75
C GLN A 174 1.02 3.93 -8.09
N ILE A 175 -0.18 4.37 -8.48
CA ILE A 175 -0.80 4.01 -9.77
C ILE A 175 0.11 4.51 -10.91
N LEU A 176 0.55 5.76 -10.86
CA LEU A 176 1.47 6.31 -11.86
C LEU A 176 2.79 5.52 -11.90
N GLN A 177 3.37 5.17 -10.75
CA GLN A 177 4.62 4.38 -10.69
C GLN A 177 4.52 2.99 -11.35
N SER A 178 3.34 2.39 -11.35
CA SER A 178 3.13 1.09 -11.99
C SER A 178 3.08 1.16 -13.52
N HIS A 179 2.65 2.31 -14.05
CA HIS A 179 2.44 2.53 -15.48
C HIS A 179 3.77 2.65 -16.24
N ASN A 180 3.86 2.02 -17.40
CA ASN A 180 5.12 1.88 -18.15
C ASN A 180 5.75 3.24 -18.55
N SER A 181 4.93 4.24 -18.89
CA SER A 181 5.43 5.59 -19.22
C SER A 181 6.18 6.28 -18.08
N PHE A 182 5.95 5.89 -16.82
CA PHE A 182 6.63 6.47 -15.65
C PHE A 182 7.72 5.56 -15.09
N LYS A 183 8.12 4.51 -15.83
CA LYS A 183 9.28 3.69 -15.51
C LYS A 183 10.52 4.32 -16.14
N LYS A 184 11.57 4.48 -15.35
CA LYS A 184 12.86 4.93 -15.88
C LYS A 184 13.45 3.87 -16.80
N VAL A 185 13.85 4.29 -17.99
CA VAL A 185 14.54 3.42 -18.95
C VAL A 185 16.02 3.36 -18.57
N LYS A 186 16.56 2.14 -18.42
CA LYS A 186 18.01 1.95 -18.25
C LYS A 186 18.69 2.25 -19.58
N ARG A 187 19.68 3.14 -19.59
CA ARG A 187 20.53 3.30 -20.77
C ARG A 187 21.42 2.07 -20.92
N VAL A 188 21.47 1.52 -22.13
CA VAL A 188 22.26 0.32 -22.45
C VAL A 188 23.76 0.64 -22.52
N ASN A 189 24.14 1.91 -22.66
CA ASN A 189 25.53 2.32 -22.87
C ASN A 189 26.04 3.18 -21.69
N ALA A 190 27.02 2.61 -20.98
CA ALA A 190 27.83 3.15 -19.88
C ALA A 190 27.14 3.29 -18.50
N ASP A 191 27.58 2.43 -17.58
CA ASP A 191 27.45 2.50 -16.11
C ASP A 191 26.08 2.25 -15.46
N GLY A 192 25.11 1.70 -16.21
CA GLY A 192 23.82 1.29 -15.63
C GLY A 192 22.99 2.46 -15.09
N GLN A 193 23.28 3.68 -15.54
CA GLN A 193 22.53 4.87 -15.17
C GLN A 193 21.16 4.89 -15.87
N TYR A 194 20.15 5.29 -15.10
CA TYR A 194 18.80 5.50 -15.63
C TYR A 194 18.74 6.84 -16.36
N GLU A 195 18.05 6.87 -17.49
CA GLU A 195 17.72 8.12 -18.15
C GLU A 195 16.79 8.96 -17.26
N LYS A 196 17.04 10.28 -17.23
CA LYS A 196 16.15 11.22 -16.52
C LYS A 196 14.78 11.21 -17.21
N HIS A 197 13.74 11.14 -16.41
CA HIS A 197 12.37 11.22 -16.90
C HIS A 197 12.02 12.68 -17.23
N GLU A 198 11.11 12.91 -18.19
CA GLU A 198 10.69 14.25 -18.60
C GLU A 198 10.22 15.13 -17.43
N LEU A 199 9.41 14.55 -16.53
CA LEU A 199 9.01 15.20 -15.27
C LEU A 199 10.19 15.65 -14.38
N GLU A 200 11.31 14.92 -14.37
CA GLU A 200 12.49 15.34 -13.61
C GLU A 200 13.09 16.62 -14.22
N ASN A 201 13.16 16.70 -15.54
CA ASN A 201 13.63 17.91 -16.24
C ASN A 201 12.70 19.11 -15.98
N ILE A 202 11.38 18.90 -16.03
CA ILE A 202 10.38 19.95 -15.76
C ILE A 202 10.54 20.51 -14.34
N ILE A 203 10.71 19.63 -13.34
CA ILE A 203 10.87 20.03 -11.94
C ILE A 203 12.23 20.68 -11.69
N GLU A 204 13.29 20.22 -12.34
CA GLU A 204 14.61 20.88 -12.30
C GLU A 204 14.53 22.30 -12.84
N GLU A 205 13.91 22.50 -14.01
CA GLU A 205 13.73 23.82 -14.60
C GLU A 205 12.87 24.73 -13.71
N ALA A 206 11.76 24.22 -13.17
CA ALA A 206 10.91 24.97 -12.26
C ALA A 206 11.66 25.40 -10.98
N ASN A 207 12.45 24.50 -10.40
CA ASN A 207 13.29 24.82 -9.24
C ASN A 207 14.32 25.92 -9.57
N GLU A 208 14.97 25.87 -10.74
CA GLU A 208 15.89 26.91 -11.18
C GLU A 208 15.22 28.27 -11.35
N GLN A 209 14.04 28.31 -11.99
CA GLN A 209 13.29 29.55 -12.19
C GLN A 209 12.88 30.19 -10.85
N ILE A 210 12.51 29.37 -9.86
CA ILE A 210 12.13 29.84 -8.54
C ILE A 210 13.33 30.33 -7.74
N SER A 211 14.46 29.63 -7.81
CA SER A 211 15.70 30.10 -7.20
C SER A 211 16.07 31.47 -7.74
N LYS A 212 16.06 31.65 -9.07
CA LYS A 212 16.33 32.95 -9.72
C LYS A 212 15.36 34.04 -9.28
N PHE A 213 14.08 33.71 -9.11
CA PHE A 213 13.09 34.67 -8.60
C PHE A 213 13.40 35.09 -7.15
N LEU A 214 13.71 34.12 -6.28
CA LEU A 214 14.01 34.37 -4.87
C LEU A 214 15.33 35.12 -4.65
N ASP A 215 16.33 34.91 -5.50
CA ASP A 215 17.57 35.69 -5.50
C ASP A 215 17.32 37.18 -5.74
N GLY A 216 16.24 37.51 -6.48
CA GLY A 216 15.78 38.88 -6.72
C GLY A 216 14.99 39.49 -5.56
N VAL A 217 14.55 38.70 -4.58
CA VAL A 217 13.76 39.19 -3.43
C VAL A 217 14.69 39.67 -2.33
N LYS A 218 14.87 40.99 -2.29
CA LYS A 218 15.69 41.67 -1.29
C LYS A 218 14.96 41.85 0.04
N THR A 219 15.69 41.67 1.14
CA THR A 219 15.18 42.02 2.48
C THR A 219 15.16 43.55 2.68
N LYS A 220 14.27 44.07 3.53
CA LYS A 220 14.24 45.51 3.83
C LYS A 220 15.54 45.90 4.54
N SER A 221 16.36 46.73 3.90
CA SER A 221 17.51 47.36 4.54
C SER A 221 17.06 48.58 5.36
N THR A 222 17.66 48.77 6.54
CA THR A 222 17.56 49.97 7.37
C THR A 222 18.55 51.08 6.97
N ASP A 223 19.53 50.81 6.10
CA ASP A 223 20.59 51.77 5.73
C ASP A 223 20.72 51.97 4.21
N GLN A 224 20.84 53.23 3.79
CA GLN A 224 20.70 53.67 2.40
C GLN A 224 21.86 53.28 1.45
N ASP A 225 22.97 52.73 1.94
CA ASP A 225 24.21 52.55 1.15
C ASP A 225 24.76 51.12 1.05
N GLN A 226 24.05 50.10 1.54
CA GLN A 226 24.43 48.69 1.29
C GLN A 226 23.34 47.95 0.51
N ALA A 227 23.76 47.16 -0.48
CA ALA A 227 22.85 46.29 -1.22
C ALA A 227 22.18 45.33 -0.22
N SER A 228 20.87 45.47 -0.03
CA SER A 228 20.10 44.56 0.82
C SER A 228 20.38 43.10 0.42
N PRO A 229 20.81 42.25 1.36
CA PRO A 229 21.00 40.84 1.07
C PRO A 229 19.66 40.20 0.70
N ASN A 230 19.70 39.20 -0.16
CA ASN A 230 18.52 38.40 -0.46
C ASN A 230 18.17 37.49 0.75
N ILE A 231 16.99 36.88 0.71
CA ILE A 231 16.49 36.04 1.81
C ILE A 231 17.43 34.84 2.06
N LEU A 232 17.97 34.24 0.99
CA LEU A 232 18.85 33.07 1.09
C LEU A 232 20.22 33.42 1.67
N GLU A 233 20.80 34.56 1.29
CA GLU A 233 22.04 35.11 1.86
C GLU A 233 21.87 35.40 3.35
N SER A 234 20.72 35.95 3.74
CA SER A 234 20.39 36.20 5.15
C SER A 234 20.26 34.90 5.95
N ILE A 235 19.63 33.87 5.37
CA ILE A 235 19.53 32.55 6.01
C ILE A 235 20.91 31.89 6.10
N ASN A 236 21.70 31.96 5.03
CA ASN A 236 23.02 31.35 4.99
C ASN A 236 23.99 32.02 5.98
N SER A 237 23.94 33.34 6.16
CA SER A 237 24.76 34.03 7.16
C SER A 237 24.46 33.58 8.59
N TYR A 238 23.18 33.35 8.94
CA TYR A 238 22.83 32.77 10.24
C TYR A 238 23.31 31.32 10.38
N ILE A 239 23.35 30.55 9.29
CA ILE A 239 23.79 29.15 9.32
C ILE A 239 25.32 29.06 9.39
N GLU A 240 26.07 30.02 8.83
CA GLU A 240 27.54 30.02 8.86
C GLU A 240 28.10 29.84 10.27
N ASP A 241 27.51 30.51 11.27
CA ASP A 241 27.91 30.41 12.69
C ASP A 241 27.72 28.99 13.28
N PHE A 242 26.87 28.17 12.67
CA PHE A 242 26.61 26.79 13.08
C PHE A 242 27.34 25.74 12.22
N ARG A 243 28.05 26.13 11.15
CA ARG A 243 28.76 25.18 10.27
C ARG A 243 30.05 24.68 10.90
N GLN A 244 30.34 23.40 10.70
CA GLN A 244 31.68 22.85 10.95
C GLN A 244 32.63 23.28 9.82
N ILE A 245 33.94 23.32 10.10
CA ILE A 245 34.98 23.81 9.17
C ILE A 245 34.94 23.10 7.80
N ASP A 246 34.49 21.84 7.76
CA ASP A 246 34.44 21.02 6.53
C ASP A 246 33.08 21.04 5.81
N ASP A 247 32.06 21.71 6.34
CA ASP A 247 30.72 21.73 5.75
C ASP A 247 30.51 22.90 4.77
N LYS A 248 30.59 22.60 3.47
CA LYS A 248 30.42 23.58 2.38
C LYS A 248 28.98 23.72 1.86
N ARG A 249 27.99 23.11 2.53
CA ARG A 249 26.60 23.09 2.03
C ARG A 249 25.89 24.40 2.31
N GLU A 250 25.22 24.95 1.30
CA GLU A 250 24.37 26.13 1.43
C GLU A 250 22.88 25.77 1.43
N ALA A 251 22.09 26.58 2.11
CA ALA A 251 20.65 26.51 2.04
C ALA A 251 20.19 26.94 0.64
N TYR A 252 19.31 26.13 0.05
CA TYR A 252 18.66 26.42 -1.23
C TYR A 252 17.17 26.09 -1.12
N VAL A 253 16.36 26.77 -1.94
CA VAL A 253 14.91 26.52 -2.00
C VAL A 253 14.60 25.62 -3.19
N LYS A 254 13.70 24.66 -2.98
CA LYS A 254 13.12 23.81 -4.03
C LYS A 254 11.63 23.63 -3.76
N ILE A 255 10.84 23.49 -4.82
CA ILE A 255 9.44 23.08 -4.72
C ILE A 255 9.33 21.58 -4.52
N ALA A 256 10.11 20.81 -5.26
CA ALA A 256 10.10 19.35 -5.21
C ALA A 256 11.49 18.78 -5.42
N ASP A 257 11.73 17.59 -4.88
CA ASP A 257 12.93 16.83 -5.18
C ASP A 257 12.93 16.40 -6.66
N PRO A 258 14.07 16.48 -7.36
CA PRO A 258 14.17 16.12 -8.79
C PRO A 258 14.16 14.60 -9.03
N GLU A 259 13.78 13.80 -8.04
CA GLU A 259 13.69 12.35 -8.16
C GLU A 259 12.26 11.96 -8.55
N LEU A 260 12.09 11.23 -9.66
CA LEU A 260 10.80 10.85 -10.21
C LEU A 260 9.82 10.30 -9.17
N HIS A 261 10.27 9.37 -8.33
CA HIS A 261 9.42 8.75 -7.32
C HIS A 261 8.89 9.73 -6.26
N LYS A 262 9.59 10.85 -6.03
CA LYS A 262 9.16 11.93 -5.13
C LYS A 262 8.28 12.94 -5.87
N ILE A 263 8.59 13.23 -7.13
CA ILE A 263 7.73 14.08 -7.99
C ILE A 263 6.34 13.46 -8.12
N LEU A 264 6.24 12.15 -8.36
CA LEU A 264 4.94 11.48 -8.46
C LEU A 264 4.13 11.60 -7.16
N LYS A 265 4.79 11.66 -5.99
CA LYS A 265 4.13 11.85 -4.69
C LYS A 265 3.65 13.28 -4.45
N THR A 266 4.14 14.27 -5.21
CA THR A 266 3.65 15.66 -5.14
C THR A 266 2.44 15.89 -6.03
N LEU A 267 2.13 14.96 -6.94
CA LEU A 267 0.97 15.05 -7.81
C LEU A 267 -0.31 14.66 -7.06
N GLY A 268 -1.32 15.51 -7.17
CA GLY A 268 -2.69 15.24 -6.71
C GLY A 268 -3.61 15.10 -7.91
N LEU A 269 -4.68 14.34 -7.76
CA LEU A 269 -5.71 14.22 -8.78
C LEU A 269 -7.01 14.84 -8.25
N GLU A 270 -7.42 15.94 -8.87
CA GLU A 270 -8.61 16.71 -8.50
C GLU A 270 -9.53 16.86 -9.72
N LEU A 271 -10.84 16.81 -9.50
CA LEU A 271 -11.83 17.00 -10.57
C LEU A 271 -12.30 18.46 -10.71
N GLU A 272 -12.23 19.24 -9.64
CA GLU A 272 -12.64 20.65 -9.62
C GLU A 272 -11.67 21.47 -8.75
N LYS A 273 -11.47 22.75 -9.09
CA LYS A 273 -10.61 23.68 -8.33
C LYS A 273 -11.13 24.00 -6.92
N ASN A 274 -12.40 23.69 -6.63
CA ASN A 274 -13.04 23.85 -5.33
C ASN A 274 -13.40 22.46 -4.78
N SER A 275 -13.52 22.32 -3.46
CA SER A 275 -13.74 21.03 -2.80
C SER A 275 -14.91 20.25 -3.41
N SER A 276 -14.58 19.23 -4.20
CA SER A 276 -15.57 18.37 -4.83
C SER A 276 -16.29 17.54 -3.77
N GLY A 277 -17.59 17.35 -3.93
CA GLY A 277 -18.36 16.49 -3.03
C GLY A 277 -17.83 15.05 -3.00
N LEU A 278 -17.96 14.40 -1.84
CA LEU A 278 -17.45 13.05 -1.56
C LEU A 278 -17.76 12.03 -2.68
N GLY A 279 -18.97 12.11 -3.26
CA GLY A 279 -19.42 11.21 -4.34
C GLY A 279 -18.60 11.32 -5.64
N THR A 280 -18.04 12.48 -5.95
CA THR A 280 -17.27 12.72 -7.17
C THR A 280 -15.84 12.20 -7.01
N LEU A 281 -15.22 12.43 -5.85
CA LEU A 281 -13.91 11.87 -5.50
C LEU A 281 -13.92 10.34 -5.55
N ASN A 282 -15.02 9.71 -5.13
CA ASN A 282 -15.17 8.26 -5.21
C ASN A 282 -15.12 7.73 -6.64
N LYS A 283 -15.78 8.41 -7.58
CA LYS A 283 -15.75 8.02 -8.98
C LYS A 283 -14.35 8.14 -9.56
N LEU A 284 -13.64 9.21 -9.20
CA LEU A 284 -12.27 9.44 -9.61
C LEU A 284 -11.32 8.36 -9.06
N PHE A 285 -11.47 8.02 -7.79
CA PHE A 285 -10.71 6.96 -7.14
C PHE A 285 -10.98 5.60 -7.81
N MET A 286 -12.24 5.25 -8.02
CA MET A 286 -12.61 4.01 -8.73
C MET A 286 -12.04 3.97 -10.15
N ALA A 287 -12.08 5.09 -10.88
CA ALA A 287 -11.51 5.17 -12.23
C ALA A 287 -9.98 4.97 -12.20
N ALA A 288 -9.29 5.56 -11.24
CA ALA A 288 -7.85 5.40 -11.08
C ALA A 288 -7.47 3.95 -10.74
N GLU A 289 -8.24 3.28 -9.86
CA GLU A 289 -8.01 1.87 -9.54
C GLU A 289 -8.31 0.93 -10.72
N LEU A 290 -9.35 1.22 -11.52
CA LEU A 290 -9.63 0.46 -12.74
C LEU A 290 -8.49 0.61 -13.75
N LEU A 291 -7.95 1.82 -13.93
CA LEU A 291 -6.77 2.04 -14.77
C LEU A 291 -5.57 1.23 -14.26
N HIS A 292 -5.36 1.20 -12.94
CA HIS A 292 -4.27 0.41 -12.36
C HIS A 292 -4.42 -1.08 -12.66
N LEU A 293 -5.64 -1.61 -12.57
CA LEU A 293 -5.94 -3.01 -12.93
C LEU A 293 -5.64 -3.29 -14.40
N GLU A 294 -6.05 -2.43 -15.33
CA GLU A 294 -5.75 -2.59 -16.77
C GLU A 294 -4.25 -2.57 -17.08
N THR A 295 -3.47 -1.84 -16.29
CA THR A 295 -2.03 -1.65 -16.52
C THR A 295 -1.15 -2.67 -15.81
N ASP A 296 -1.75 -3.60 -15.07
CA ASP A 296 -1.00 -4.61 -14.32
C ASP A 296 -0.26 -5.55 -15.29
N PRO A 297 1.08 -5.67 -15.20
CA PRO A 297 1.85 -6.55 -16.07
C PRO A 297 1.39 -8.02 -16.02
N PHE A 298 0.70 -8.44 -14.96
CA PHE A 298 0.14 -9.79 -14.85
C PHE A 298 -1.21 -9.98 -15.57
N ASP A 299 -1.85 -8.90 -16.02
CA ASP A 299 -3.08 -8.90 -16.84
C ASP A 299 -2.78 -8.80 -18.35
N THR A 300 -1.52 -8.96 -18.76
CA THR A 300 -1.17 -9.15 -20.18
C THR A 300 -1.56 -10.56 -20.64
N LEU A 301 -2.87 -10.73 -20.86
CA LEU A 301 -3.43 -11.65 -21.85
C LEU A 301 -3.07 -11.17 -23.26
#